data_AF-A0A1Y5DQ11-F1
#
_entry.id   AF-A0A1Y5DQ11-F1
#
_cell.length_a   1.000
_cell.length_b   1.000
_cell.length_c   1.000
_cell.angle_alpha   90.00
_cell.angle_beta   90.00
_cell.angle_gamma   90.00
#
_symmetry.space_group_name_H-M   'P 1'
#
loop_
_entity.id
_entity.type
_entity.pdbx_description
1 polymer ?
#
loop_
_entity_poly.entity_id
_entity_poly.type
_entity_poly.pdbx_seq_one_letter_code
_entity_poly.pdbx_strand_id
1 'polypeptide(L)' 'MRIFILALLFISALHANSTNEKFTNCEVVVLSELTDIVSCHKIDYLIEYKQNDEYKRGEVKKVSVITATSVKVIKQ' A
#
# COMPACT_ATOMS: atom_id res chain seq x y z
N MET A 1 -37.37 16.83 21.68
CA MET A 1 -36.96 15.99 20.53
C MET A 1 -35.89 16.64 19.63
N ARG A 2 -35.83 17.97 19.46
CA ARG A 2 -34.82 18.62 18.58
C ARG A 2 -33.35 18.47 19.03
N ILE A 3 -33.10 18.34 20.33
CA ILE A 3 -31.75 18.18 20.91
C ILE A 3 -31.10 16.84 20.50
N PHE A 4 -31.88 15.77 20.37
CA PHE A 4 -31.38 14.46 19.96
C PHE A 4 -30.86 14.45 18.51
N ILE A 5 -31.46 15.27 17.64
CA ILE A 5 -31.04 15.39 16.24
C ILE A 5 -29.68 16.10 16.15
N LEU A 6 -29.47 17.14 16.97
CA LEU A 6 -28.18 17.83 17.06
C LEU A 6 -27.08 16.90 17.58
N ALA A 7 -27.38 16.09 18.60
CA ALA A 7 -26.44 15.13 19.14
C ALA A 7 -26.05 14.05 18.11
N LEU A 8 -26.99 13.58 17.29
CA LEU A 8 -26.73 12.59 16.25
C LEU A 8 -25.77 13.13 15.16
N LEU A 9 -25.93 14.40 14.78
CA LEU A 9 -25.09 15.06 13.77
C LEU A 9 -23.64 15.23 14.24
N PHE A 10 -23.43 15.49 15.54
CA PHE A 10 -22.09 15.58 16.11
C PHE A 10 -21.35 14.23 16.11
N ILE A 11 -22.06 13.12 16.33
CA ILE A 11 -21.44 11.78 16.34
C ILE A 11 -21.04 11.36 14.92
N SER A 12 -21.81 11.72 13.89
CA SER A 12 -21.43 11.45 12.49
C SER A 12 -20.18 12.21 12.03
N ALA A 13 -19.94 13.43 12.53
CA ALA A 13 -18.77 14.22 12.16
C ALA A 13 -17.45 13.63 12.70
N LEU A 14 -17.49 12.87 13.80
CA LEU A 14 -16.31 12.20 14.38
C LEU A 14 -15.85 10.98 13.57
N HIS A 15 -16.68 10.45 12.67
CA HIS A 15 -16.38 9.21 11.94
C HIS A 15 -15.66 9.43 10.59
N ALA A 16 -15.30 10.67 10.25
CA ALA A 16 -14.74 11.01 8.93
C ALA A 16 -13.20 11.13 8.89
N ASN A 17 -12.48 10.87 9.98
CA ASN A 17 -11.03 11.15 10.07
C ASN A 17 -10.16 9.90 10.33
N SER A 18 -10.29 8.87 9.50
CA SER A 18 -9.42 7.68 9.57
C SER A 18 -8.59 7.43 8.29
N THR A 19 -8.26 8.47 7.52
CA THR A 19 -7.38 8.33 6.34
C THR A 19 -5.89 8.14 6.69
N ASN A 20 -5.54 8.13 7.98
CA ASN A 20 -4.19 7.81 8.46
C ASN A 20 -4.11 6.37 8.97
N GLU A 21 -4.51 5.40 8.14
CA GLU A 21 -4.04 4.03 8.35
C GLU A 21 -2.54 4.03 8.04
N LYS A 22 -1.71 4.25 9.07
CA LYS A 22 -0.30 3.86 9.03
C LYS A 22 -0.27 2.43 8.50
N PHE A 23 0.48 2.17 7.43
CA PHE A 23 0.74 0.82 6.92
C PHE A 23 1.51 0.05 8.01
N THR A 24 0.79 -0.51 8.97
CA THR A 24 1.40 -0.99 10.23
C THR A 24 1.83 -2.45 10.10
N ASN A 25 1.31 -3.18 9.11
CA ASN A 25 1.65 -4.57 8.83
C ASN A 25 1.76 -4.74 7.30
N CYS A 26 2.94 -4.50 6.75
CA CYS A 26 3.24 -4.89 5.38
C CYS A 26 4.01 -6.21 5.38
N GLU A 27 3.57 -7.15 4.56
CA GLU A 27 4.25 -8.44 4.39
C GLU A 27 5.09 -8.42 3.12
N VAL A 28 6.32 -8.91 3.21
CA VAL A 28 7.21 -9.05 2.06
C VAL A 28 7.16 -10.51 1.60
N VAL A 29 6.71 -10.72 0.37
CA VAL A 29 6.64 -12.02 -0.30
C VAL A 29 7.64 -12.04 -1.45
N VAL A 30 8.63 -12.92 -1.35
CA VAL A 30 9.59 -13.14 -2.43
C VAL A 30 8.94 -14.00 -3.50
N LEU A 31 8.71 -13.43 -4.69
CA LEU A 31 8.13 -14.16 -5.82
C LEU A 31 9.19 -14.89 -6.64
N SER A 32 10.35 -14.26 -6.83
CA SER A 32 11.49 -14.83 -7.55
C SER A 32 12.81 -14.20 -7.09
N GLU A 33 13.94 -14.67 -7.62
CA GLU A 33 15.25 -14.07 -7.33
C GLU A 33 15.29 -12.56 -7.65
N LEU A 34 14.48 -12.08 -8.61
CA LEU A 34 14.48 -10.69 -9.07
C LEU A 34 13.16 -9.94 -8.82
N THR A 35 12.20 -10.53 -8.10
CA THR A 35 10.90 -9.88 -7.83
C THR A 35 10.39 -10.13 -6.42
N ASP A 36 9.91 -9.07 -5.79
CA ASP A 36 9.20 -9.09 -4.51
C ASP A 36 7.84 -8.42 -4.63
N ILE A 37 6.88 -8.90 -3.84
CA ILE A 37 5.66 -8.17 -3.52
C ILE A 37 5.72 -7.73 -2.06
N VAL A 38 5.50 -6.43 -1.84
CA VAL A 38 5.25 -5.88 -0.50
C VAL A 38 3.77 -5.59 -0.39
N SER A 39 3.03 -6.44 0.34
CA SER A 39 1.59 -6.31 0.50
C SER A 39 1.25 -5.53 1.76
N CYS A 40 0.53 -4.41 1.62
CA CYS A 40 0.13 -3.54 2.72
C CYS A 40 -1.42 -3.45 2.81
N HIS A 41 -2.10 -4.59 2.70
CA HIS A 41 -3.56 -4.77 2.66
C HIS A 41 -4.29 -4.14 1.45
N LYS A 42 -4.40 -2.81 1.42
CA LYS A 42 -5.17 -2.09 0.38
C LYS A 42 -4.35 -1.82 -0.87
N ILE A 43 -3.03 -1.86 -0.73
CA ILE A 43 -2.06 -1.52 -1.75
C ILE A 43 -0.91 -2.52 -1.67
N ASP A 44 -0.55 -3.09 -2.82
CA ASP A 44 0.62 -3.95 -2.96
C ASP A 44 1.68 -3.23 -3.80
N TYR A 45 2.95 -3.44 -3.49
CA TYR A 45 4.06 -2.92 -4.29
C TYR A 45 4.80 -4.09 -4.92
N LEU A 46 4.84 -4.13 -6.25
CA LEU A 46 5.70 -5.03 -7.01
C LEU A 46 7.04 -4.35 -7.24
N ILE A 47 8.09 -4.96 -6.70
CA ILE A 47 9.47 -4.49 -6.81
C ILE A 47 10.21 -5.44 -7.74
N GLU A 48 10.77 -4.89 -8.82
CA GLU A 48 11.60 -5.61 -9.77
C GLU A 48 13.05 -5.16 -9.60
N TYR A 49 13.98 -6.11 -9.55
CA TYR A 49 15.41 -5.87 -9.37
C TYR A 49 16.18 -6.09 -10.67
N LYS A 50 17.30 -5.39 -10.84
CA LYS A 50 18.26 -5.69 -11.90
C LYS A 50 19.05 -6.95 -11.52
N GLN A 51 19.31 -7.79 -12.51
CA GLN A 51 20.30 -8.84 -12.37
C GLN A 51 21.69 -8.19 -12.39
N ASN A 52 22.54 -8.55 -11.43
CA ASN A 52 23.94 -8.15 -11.39
C ASN A 52 24.78 -9.44 -11.35
N ASP A 53 25.81 -9.52 -12.19
CA ASP A 53 26.64 -10.72 -12.27
C ASP A 53 27.38 -11.02 -10.94
N GLU A 54 27.60 -10.01 -10.10
CA GLU A 54 28.18 -10.17 -8.76
C GLU A 54 27.15 -10.46 -7.66
N TYR A 55 25.90 -10.05 -7.86
CA TYR A 55 24.82 -10.18 -6.86
C TYR A 55 23.55 -10.73 -7.50
N LYS A 56 23.07 -11.88 -7.02
CA LYS A 56 21.81 -12.48 -7.47
C LYS A 56 20.65 -11.47 -7.56
N ARG A 57 20.63 -10.47 -6.65
CA ARG A 57 19.69 -9.36 -6.65
C ARG A 57 20.45 -8.03 -6.53
N GLY A 58 20.43 -7.24 -7.60
CA GLY A 58 21.07 -5.93 -7.67
C GLY A 58 20.13 -4.77 -7.26
N GLU A 59 20.31 -3.63 -7.90
CA GLU A 59 19.50 -2.43 -7.63
C GLU A 59 18.02 -2.60 -8.01
N VAL A 60 17.15 -1.82 -7.37
CA VAL A 60 15.74 -1.73 -7.76
C VAL A 60 15.66 -1.14 -9.17
N LYS A 61 15.14 -1.93 -10.10
CA LYS A 61 14.87 -1.54 -11.49
C LYS A 61 13.57 -0.78 -11.60
N LYS A 62 12.52 -1.26 -10.93
CA LYS A 62 11.18 -0.74 -11.10
C LYS A 62 10.33 -1.01 -9.88
N VAL A 63 9.49 -0.04 -9.52
CA VAL A 63 8.49 -0.19 -8.48
C VAL A 63 7.13 0.13 -9.07
N SER A 64 6.20 -0.82 -8.95
CA SER A 64 4.82 -0.67 -9.40
C SER A 64 3.88 -0.81 -8.21
N VAL A 65 2.92 0.10 -8.11
CA VAL A 65 1.80 0.00 -7.19
C VAL A 65 0.72 -0.85 -7.85
N ILE A 66 0.28 -1.88 -7.16
CA ILE A 66 -0.79 -2.79 -7.56
C ILE A 66 -1.96 -2.58 -6.60
N THR A 67 -3.14 -2.47 -7.17
CA THR A 67 -4.43 -2.45 -6.48
C THR A 67 -5.35 -3.46 -7.15
N ALA A 68 -6.50 -3.76 -6.55
CA ALA A 68 -7.48 -4.67 -7.15
C ALA A 68 -7.94 -4.28 -8.57
N THR A 69 -7.80 -3.00 -8.95
CA THR A 69 -8.32 -2.46 -10.21
C THR A 69 -7.25 -1.91 -11.14
N SER A 70 -6.02 -1.68 -10.67
CA SER A 70 -5.01 -0.98 -11.45
C SER A 70 -3.58 -1.30 -11.06
N VAL A 71 -2.67 -1.14 -12.03
CA VAL A 71 -1.22 -1.21 -11.84
C VAL A 71 -0.61 0.10 -12.35
N LYS A 72 0.22 0.73 -11.52
CA LYS A 72 0.87 1.99 -11.86
C LYS A 72 2.34 1.97 -11.48
N VAL A 73 3.20 2.33 -12.43
CA VAL A 73 4.64 2.45 -12.16
C VAL A 73 4.92 3.77 -11.44
N ILE A 74 5.65 3.70 -10.33
CA ILE A 74 6.01 4.88 -9.52
C ILE A 74 7.51 5.16 -9.51
N LYS A 75 8.35 4.20 -9.93
CA LYS A 75 9.80 4.35 -10.09
C LYS A 75 10.30 3.46 -11.22
N GLN A 76 11.22 3.96 -12.04
CA GLN A 76 11.92 3.27 -13.13
C GLN A 76 13.42 3.60 -13.10
#